data_AF-A0A2T2SJF8-F1
#
_entry.id   AF-A0A2T2SJF8-F1
#
_cell.length_a   1.000
_cell.length_b   1.000
_cell.length_c   1.000
_cell.angle_alpha   90.00
_cell.angle_beta   90.00
_cell.angle_gamma   90.00
#
_symmetry.space_group_name_H-M   'P 1'
#
loop_
_entity.id
_entity.type
_entity.pdbx_description
1 polymer ?
#
loop_
_entity_poly.entity_id
_entity_poly.type
_entity_poly.pdbx_seq_one_letter_code
_entity_poly.pdbx_strand_id
1 'polypeptide(L)'
;MMGVLLGPSLGASQSAQAQTRGAGSIYSRFGLGELHTFSSSQEQAMGGGGARALRSLNYTTFANPALWSDQELTRLNIGGRYRRVNAQDAGGQTSRLSSGRLQSVQFSFPLYAGKLGVGVGFRPYSRTEYRVLAQPQTVPGDSALYQIDYRGEGGLRQISGGLGYRFGDVLSLGVRGDVIFGILESQRRTTFSNRARFAPTVLSTRTRLAGFTGTAGGLLSLSDVFRSEDALSIGATFTLPARLSGERARTIGATLDRDASRFRSARRSASATNPAIAGP
;
A
#
# COMPACT_ATOMS: atom_id res chain seq x y z
N MET A 1 -14.36 12.85 54.65
CA MET A 1 -15.20 12.89 53.44
C MET A 1 -14.84 14.16 52.67
N MET A 2 -13.97 14.05 51.66
CA MET A 2 -13.59 15.13 50.75
C MET A 2 -13.16 14.46 49.45
N GLY A 3 -14.09 14.35 48.51
CA GLY A 3 -13.87 13.75 47.19
C GLY A 3 -13.29 14.79 46.24
N VAL A 4 -12.11 14.50 45.69
CA VAL A 4 -11.53 15.29 44.60
C VAL A 4 -12.02 14.69 43.29
N LEU A 5 -12.87 15.44 42.59
CA LEU A 5 -13.37 15.12 41.27
C LEU A 5 -12.33 15.59 40.23
N LEU A 6 -11.56 14.66 39.66
CA LEU A 6 -10.69 14.93 38.51
C LEU A 6 -11.53 14.78 37.23
N GLY A 7 -11.97 15.92 36.68
CA GLY A 7 -12.65 15.97 35.38
C GLY A 7 -11.67 15.69 34.22
N PRO A 8 -12.10 14.97 33.16
CA PRO A 8 -11.27 14.77 31.99
C PRO A 8 -11.20 16.07 31.19
N SER A 9 -9.99 16.64 31.05
CA SER A 9 -9.76 17.77 30.16
C SER A 9 -9.96 17.33 28.70
N LEU A 10 -11.01 17.87 28.09
CA LEU A 10 -11.36 17.68 26.69
C LEU A 10 -10.18 18.03 25.78
N GLY A 11 -9.88 17.08 24.90
CA GLY A 11 -8.80 17.16 23.94
C GLY A 11 -8.87 18.39 23.04
N ALA A 12 -7.72 19.02 22.85
CA ALA A 12 -7.49 19.89 21.71
C ALA A 12 -7.73 19.07 20.44
N SER A 13 -8.84 19.35 19.77
CA SER A 13 -9.11 18.88 18.41
C SER A 13 -8.09 19.53 17.47
N GLN A 14 -6.89 18.96 17.40
CA GLN A 14 -5.96 19.29 16.34
C GLN A 14 -6.60 18.85 15.04
N SER A 15 -6.97 19.81 14.20
CA SER A 15 -7.44 19.59 12.85
C SER A 15 -6.39 18.74 12.11
N ALA A 16 -6.66 17.45 11.97
CA ALA A 16 -5.82 16.53 11.22
C ALA A 16 -5.94 16.86 9.73
N GLN A 17 -5.12 17.80 9.25
CA GLN A 17 -4.92 18.03 7.82
C GLN A 17 -4.06 16.89 7.25
N ALA A 18 -4.64 15.71 7.08
CA ALA A 18 -3.90 14.49 6.76
C ALA A 18 -3.85 14.13 5.26
N GLN A 19 -4.36 14.96 4.35
CA GLN A 19 -4.41 14.60 2.93
C GLN A 19 -4.06 15.79 2.02
N THR A 20 -2.76 16.09 1.89
CA THR A 20 -2.29 16.88 0.74
C THR A 20 -2.41 16.03 -0.51
N ARG A 21 -3.26 16.44 -1.46
CA ARG A 21 -3.35 15.83 -2.79
C ARG A 21 -2.02 16.04 -3.53
N GLY A 22 -1.32 14.96 -3.86
CA GLY A 22 -0.05 15.02 -4.58
C GLY A 22 1.15 14.56 -3.74
N ALA A 23 0.92 13.92 -2.59
CA ALA A 23 1.97 13.37 -1.74
C ALA A 23 2.47 11.97 -2.14
N GLY A 24 2.12 11.54 -3.35
CA GLY A 24 2.64 10.32 -3.93
C GLY A 24 3.76 10.58 -4.92
N SER A 25 4.25 9.50 -5.51
CA SER A 25 5.37 9.51 -6.42
C SER A 25 4.91 9.71 -7.87
N ILE A 26 5.69 10.42 -8.68
CA ILE A 26 5.48 10.50 -10.14
C ILE A 26 5.48 9.09 -10.76
N TYR A 27 6.28 8.18 -10.19
CA TYR A 27 6.36 6.78 -10.63
C TYR A 27 5.04 6.02 -10.43
N SER A 28 4.18 6.48 -9.52
CA SER A 28 2.86 5.85 -9.28
C SER A 28 1.87 6.05 -10.43
N ARG A 29 2.24 6.84 -11.46
CA ARG A 29 1.47 6.98 -12.71
C ARG A 29 1.48 5.72 -13.57
N PHE A 30 2.47 4.86 -13.42
CA PHE A 30 2.65 3.69 -14.27
C PHE A 30 2.09 2.41 -13.62
N GLY A 31 1.59 1.50 -14.45
CA GLY A 31 1.12 0.18 -14.01
C GLY A 31 0.01 0.22 -12.96
N LEU A 32 0.25 -0.43 -11.82
CA LEU A 32 -0.66 -0.52 -10.67
C LEU A 32 -0.39 0.56 -9.60
N GLY A 33 0.49 1.51 -9.91
CA GLY A 33 1.04 2.46 -8.94
C GLY A 33 2.29 1.97 -8.23
N GLU A 34 2.67 2.66 -7.16
CA GLU A 34 3.78 2.30 -6.29
C GLU A 34 3.36 1.12 -5.40
N LEU A 35 4.11 0.02 -5.47
CA LEU A 35 3.91 -1.14 -4.60
C LEU A 35 4.35 -0.80 -3.18
N HIS A 36 3.51 -1.12 -2.20
CA HIS A 36 3.85 -0.98 -0.81
C HIS A 36 4.23 -2.33 -0.22
N THR A 37 5.53 -2.53 -0.03
CA THR A 37 6.03 -3.60 0.83
C THR A 37 5.70 -3.20 2.27
N PHE A 38 4.85 -4.00 2.91
CA PHE A 38 4.53 -3.77 4.31
C PHE A 38 5.69 -4.19 5.18
N SER A 39 5.96 -3.38 6.19
CA SER A 39 6.85 -3.68 7.30
C SER A 39 6.27 -3.09 8.57
N SER A 40 6.15 -3.83 9.67
CA SER A 40 5.79 -3.23 10.97
C SER A 40 6.74 -2.06 11.32
N SER A 41 6.37 -1.19 12.26
CA SER A 41 7.28 -0.11 12.66
C SER A 41 8.63 -0.65 13.14
N GLN A 42 8.61 -1.79 13.83
CA GLN A 42 9.81 -2.52 14.25
C GLN A 42 10.60 -3.05 13.06
N GLU A 43 9.93 -3.63 12.07
CA GLU A 43 10.60 -4.10 10.84
C GLU A 43 11.23 -2.96 10.05
N GLN A 44 10.59 -1.79 9.99
CA GLN A 44 11.19 -0.60 9.38
C GLN A 44 12.42 -0.13 10.15
N ALA A 45 12.38 -0.16 11.49
CA ALA A 45 13.52 0.19 12.32
C ALA A 45 14.71 -0.77 12.11
N MET A 46 14.43 -2.04 11.77
CA MET A 46 15.45 -3.05 11.42
C MET A 46 15.87 -3.03 9.95
N GLY A 47 15.55 -1.98 9.19
CA GLY A 47 15.90 -1.88 7.77
C GLY A 47 15.12 -2.84 6.85
N GLY A 48 14.06 -3.47 7.33
CA GLY A 48 13.15 -4.31 6.55
C GLY A 48 13.59 -5.78 6.36
N GLY A 49 14.85 -6.12 6.63
CA GLY A 49 15.39 -7.47 6.40
C GLY A 49 15.01 -8.52 7.45
N GLY A 50 14.99 -8.13 8.74
CA GLY A 50 14.75 -9.05 9.86
C GLY A 50 13.32 -9.58 9.97
N ALA A 51 12.37 -9.00 9.22
CA ALA A 51 10.94 -9.29 9.31
C ALA A 51 10.56 -10.76 9.07
N ARG A 52 11.39 -11.52 8.35
CA ARG A 52 11.04 -12.89 7.93
C ARG A 52 11.53 -13.97 8.88
N ALA A 53 12.46 -13.65 9.76
CA ALA A 53 13.18 -14.61 10.61
C ALA A 53 13.07 -14.31 12.12
N LEU A 54 12.65 -13.11 12.51
CA LEU A 54 12.63 -12.73 13.91
C LEU A 54 11.29 -13.06 14.57
N ARG A 55 11.36 -13.89 15.61
CA ARG A 55 10.27 -14.08 16.56
C ARG A 55 10.18 -12.85 17.45
N SER A 56 8.96 -12.40 17.73
CA SER A 56 8.74 -11.34 18.70
C SER A 56 7.49 -11.62 19.51
N LEU A 57 7.59 -11.32 20.80
CA LEU A 57 6.45 -11.33 21.72
C LEU A 57 5.54 -10.11 21.50
N ASN A 58 6.08 -9.01 20.97
CA ASN A 58 5.42 -7.70 20.94
C ASN A 58 4.81 -7.32 19.59
N TYR A 59 5.28 -7.92 18.50
CA TYR A 59 4.70 -7.71 17.18
C TYR A 59 4.64 -9.00 16.40
N THR A 60 3.65 -9.09 15.52
CA THR A 60 3.53 -10.16 14.55
C THR A 60 3.72 -9.56 13.18
N THR A 61 4.52 -10.26 12.36
CA THR A 61 4.76 -9.84 11.00
C THR A 61 3.83 -10.55 10.03
N PHE A 62 3.42 -9.84 8.98
CA PHE A 62 2.83 -10.45 7.80
C PHE A 62 3.90 -10.85 6.78
N ALA A 63 5.17 -10.57 7.00
CA ALA A 63 6.22 -10.96 6.05
C ALA A 63 6.27 -12.49 5.91
N ASN A 64 6.18 -13.22 7.04
CA ASN A 64 6.22 -14.69 7.07
C ASN A 64 5.05 -15.27 7.89
N PRO A 65 4.11 -16.01 7.28
CA PRO A 65 3.00 -16.64 8.00
C PRO A 65 3.45 -17.73 9.00
N ALA A 66 4.66 -18.28 8.86
CA ALA A 66 5.19 -19.25 9.83
C ALA A 66 5.38 -18.66 11.23
N LEU A 67 5.59 -17.34 11.34
CA LEU A 67 5.75 -16.64 12.62
C LEU A 67 4.44 -16.52 13.43
N TRP A 68 3.31 -16.94 12.87
CA TRP A 68 2.03 -16.94 13.58
C TRP A 68 1.87 -18.16 14.49
N SER A 69 2.66 -19.22 14.30
CA SER A 69 2.60 -20.42 15.14
C SER A 69 3.08 -20.19 16.58
N ASP A 70 3.96 -19.22 16.77
CA ASP A 70 4.64 -18.90 18.04
C ASP A 70 3.81 -18.01 18.97
N GLN A 71 2.53 -17.81 18.64
CA GLN A 71 1.66 -16.96 19.43
C GLN A 71 1.08 -17.72 20.62
N GLU A 72 1.14 -17.09 21.79
CA GLU A 72 0.48 -17.57 23.01
C GLU A 72 -0.73 -16.72 23.41
N LEU A 73 -0.77 -15.47 22.93
CA LEU A 73 -1.81 -14.49 23.24
C LEU A 73 -2.40 -13.91 21.97
N THR A 74 -3.65 -13.44 22.08
CA THR A 74 -4.30 -12.67 21.01
C THR A 74 -3.64 -11.30 20.89
N ARG A 75 -3.30 -10.91 19.66
CA ARG A 75 -2.59 -9.66 19.35
C ARG A 75 -3.36 -8.83 18.33
N LEU A 76 -3.51 -7.54 18.64
CA LEU A 76 -4.02 -6.52 17.73
C LEU A 76 -2.90 -5.51 17.47
N ASN A 77 -2.55 -5.29 16.20
CA ASN A 77 -1.56 -4.31 15.80
C ASN A 77 -2.14 -3.34 14.76
N ILE A 78 -2.05 -2.05 15.06
CA ILE A 78 -2.51 -0.97 14.19
C ILE A 78 -1.30 -0.08 13.91
N GLY A 79 -0.93 0.04 12.64
CA GLY A 79 0.21 0.83 12.19
C GLY A 79 -0.26 2.07 11.45
N GLY A 80 0.33 3.22 11.77
CA GLY A 80 0.22 4.47 11.00
C GLY A 80 1.60 4.90 10.51
N ARG A 81 1.65 5.51 9.33
CA ARG A 81 2.89 6.04 8.74
C ARG A 81 2.75 7.52 8.45
N TYR A 82 3.72 8.29 8.92
CA TYR A 82 3.88 9.68 8.56
C TYR A 82 5.18 9.84 7.76
N ARG A 83 5.09 10.42 6.57
CA ARG A 83 6.25 10.68 5.70
C ARG A 83 6.30 12.15 5.34
N ARG A 84 7.45 12.78 5.58
CA ARG A 84 7.80 14.12 5.13
C ARG A 84 8.98 14.04 4.17
N VAL A 85 8.85 14.66 3.00
CA VAL A 85 9.91 14.79 2.01
C VAL A 85 10.19 16.27 1.82
N ASN A 86 11.45 16.65 1.92
CA ASN A 86 11.92 17.98 1.58
C ASN A 86 12.85 17.82 0.36
N ALA A 87 12.52 18.48 -0.74
CA ALA A 87 13.35 18.52 -1.94
C ALA A 87 13.81 19.96 -2.16
N GLN A 88 15.07 20.14 -2.58
CA GLN A 88 15.62 21.43 -2.92
C GLN A 88 16.27 21.33 -4.30
N ASP A 89 15.98 22.29 -5.16
CA ASP A 89 16.62 22.41 -6.47
C ASP A 89 17.91 23.25 -6.37
N ALA A 90 18.78 23.15 -7.37
CA ALA A 90 20.04 23.90 -7.47
C ALA A 90 19.82 25.43 -7.41
N GLY A 91 18.66 25.92 -7.86
CA GLY A 91 18.25 27.32 -7.74
C GLY A 91 17.71 27.73 -6.35
N GLY A 92 17.82 26.86 -5.33
CA GLY A 92 17.42 27.15 -3.95
C GLY A 92 15.92 26.98 -3.66
N GLN A 93 15.11 26.64 -4.66
CA GLN A 93 13.67 26.39 -4.47
C GLN A 93 13.43 25.15 -3.63
N THR A 94 12.63 25.28 -2.56
CA THR A 94 12.31 24.17 -1.65
C THR A 94 10.87 23.71 -1.82
N SER A 95 10.69 22.41 -1.97
CA SER A 95 9.39 21.74 -2.00
C SER A 95 9.25 20.86 -0.78
N ARG A 96 8.13 21.00 -0.06
CA ARG A 96 7.82 20.23 1.13
C ARG A 96 6.57 19.43 0.90
N LEU A 97 6.68 18.13 1.15
CA LEU A 97 5.59 17.18 0.99
C LEU A 97 5.39 16.45 2.31
N SER A 98 4.16 16.42 2.80
CA SER A 98 3.80 15.67 4.00
C SER A 98 2.61 14.74 3.70
N SER A 99 2.65 13.54 4.26
CA SER A 99 1.57 12.56 4.14
C SER A 99 1.46 11.71 5.41
N GLY A 100 0.25 11.62 5.95
CA GLY A 100 -0.13 10.70 7.04
C GLY A 100 -1.10 9.64 6.54
N ARG A 101 -0.83 8.36 6.81
CA ARG A 101 -1.59 7.24 6.24
C ARG A 101 -1.72 6.10 7.25
N LEU A 102 -2.86 5.42 7.22
CA LEU A 102 -2.99 4.11 7.86
C LEU A 102 -2.12 3.11 7.10
N GLN A 103 -1.28 2.39 7.83
CA GLN A 103 -0.31 1.46 7.26
C GLN A 103 -0.83 0.03 7.25
N SER A 104 -1.39 -0.44 8.36
CA SER A 104 -2.06 -1.74 8.43
C SER A 104 -2.92 -1.87 9.68
N VAL A 105 -3.87 -2.78 9.62
CA VAL A 105 -4.53 -3.34 10.79
C VAL A 105 -4.31 -4.85 10.76
N GLN A 106 -3.93 -5.42 11.88
CA GLN A 106 -3.58 -6.83 11.99
C GLN A 106 -4.17 -7.39 13.26
N PHE A 107 -4.82 -8.53 13.12
CA PHE A 107 -5.40 -9.27 14.22
C PHE A 107 -4.95 -10.71 14.11
N SER A 108 -4.45 -11.26 15.20
CA SER A 108 -3.92 -12.61 15.20
C SER A 108 -4.14 -13.25 16.56
N PHE A 109 -4.46 -14.54 16.55
CA PHE A 109 -4.81 -15.26 17.76
C PHE A 109 -4.34 -16.71 17.66
N PRO A 110 -3.89 -17.29 18.79
CA PRO A 110 -3.56 -18.70 18.84
C PRO A 110 -4.83 -19.55 18.85
N LEU A 111 -4.86 -20.60 18.02
CA LEU A 111 -5.79 -21.71 18.16
C LEU A 111 -5.26 -22.74 19.17
N TYR A 112 -3.94 -22.99 19.14
CA TYR A 112 -3.20 -23.72 20.15
C TYR A 112 -1.98 -22.90 20.53
N ALA A 113 -1.91 -22.46 21.78
CA ALA A 113 -0.82 -21.62 22.28
C ALA A 113 0.55 -22.27 21.99
N GLY A 114 1.43 -21.51 21.33
CA GLY A 114 2.78 -21.94 20.97
C GLY A 114 2.87 -23.03 19.90
N LYS A 115 1.76 -23.42 19.26
CA LYS A 115 1.74 -24.45 18.20
C LYS A 115 0.99 -24.04 16.94
N LEU A 116 -0.21 -23.49 17.05
CA LEU A 116 -1.06 -23.14 15.92
C LEU A 116 -1.63 -21.74 16.13
N GLY A 117 -1.34 -20.82 15.22
CA GLY A 117 -1.90 -19.47 15.24
C GLY A 117 -2.48 -19.06 13.92
N VAL A 118 -3.45 -18.17 14.00
CA VAL A 118 -4.19 -17.60 12.87
C VAL A 118 -3.95 -16.11 12.83
N GLY A 119 -3.75 -15.58 11.63
CA GLY A 119 -3.56 -14.16 11.40
C GLY A 119 -4.48 -13.65 10.30
N VAL A 120 -5.09 -12.50 10.55
CA VAL A 120 -5.93 -11.76 9.60
C VAL A 120 -5.45 -10.31 9.57
N GLY A 121 -5.32 -9.74 8.38
CA GLY A 121 -4.78 -8.40 8.23
C GLY A 121 -5.38 -7.65 7.07
N PHE A 122 -5.39 -6.34 7.20
CA PHE A 122 -5.78 -5.40 6.16
C PHE A 122 -4.63 -4.43 5.92
N ARG A 123 -4.21 -4.31 4.67
CA ARG A 123 -3.10 -3.42 4.26
C ARG A 123 -3.32 -2.84 2.86
N PRO A 124 -2.77 -1.66 2.54
CA PRO A 124 -2.64 -1.22 1.15
C PRO A 124 -1.62 -2.09 0.42
N TYR A 125 -1.95 -2.52 -0.80
CA TYR A 125 -1.06 -3.29 -1.69
C TYR A 125 -0.29 -2.37 -2.64
N SER A 126 -1.00 -1.45 -3.29
CA SER A 126 -0.41 -0.45 -4.16
C SER A 126 -1.12 0.88 -4.00
N ARG A 127 -0.44 1.96 -4.38
CA ARG A 127 -0.98 3.31 -4.35
C ARG A 127 -0.72 4.03 -5.66
N THR A 128 -1.75 4.67 -6.18
CA THR A 128 -1.62 5.64 -7.27
C THR A 128 -1.95 7.00 -6.68
N GLU A 129 -0.96 7.88 -6.61
CA GLU A 129 -1.17 9.27 -6.23
C GLU A 129 -0.11 10.13 -6.92
N TYR A 130 -0.53 10.88 -7.93
CA TYR A 130 0.36 11.81 -8.61
C TYR A 130 -0.42 13.01 -9.13
N ARG A 131 0.29 14.13 -9.25
CA ARG A 131 -0.18 15.32 -9.97
C ARG A 131 1.00 15.91 -10.73
N VAL A 132 0.89 15.93 -12.05
CA VAL A 132 1.93 16.47 -12.93
C VAL A 132 1.30 17.51 -13.83
N LEU A 133 1.76 18.75 -13.68
CA LEU A 133 1.42 19.86 -14.57
C LEU A 133 2.49 19.91 -15.66
N ALA A 134 2.10 19.61 -16.90
CA ALA A 134 2.98 19.79 -18.05
C ALA A 134 3.22 21.30 -18.27
N GLN A 135 4.37 21.63 -18.84
CA GLN A 135 4.64 22.99 -19.31
C GLN A 135 3.66 23.34 -20.44
N PRO A 136 3.22 24.61 -20.55
CA PRO A 136 2.39 25.06 -21.67
C PRO A 136 3.11 24.81 -23.00
N GLN A 137 2.38 24.26 -23.98
CA GLN A 137 2.89 24.04 -25.34
C GLN A 137 1.97 24.71 -26.35
N THR A 138 2.51 25.09 -27.50
CA THR A 138 1.71 25.69 -28.58
C THR A 138 0.91 24.62 -29.31
N VAL A 139 -0.35 24.92 -29.63
CA VAL A 139 -1.18 24.07 -30.50
C VAL A 139 -0.53 24.02 -31.89
N PRO A 140 -0.31 22.84 -32.49
CA PRO A 140 0.27 22.74 -33.83
C PRO A 140 -0.53 23.56 -34.85
N GLY A 141 0.11 24.56 -35.46
CA GLY A 141 -0.53 25.44 -36.46
C GLY A 141 -1.34 26.62 -35.92
N ASP A 142 -1.31 26.90 -34.61
CA ASP A 142 -1.93 28.09 -34.00
C ASP A 142 -0.93 28.77 -33.02
N SER A 143 -1.23 29.99 -32.59
CA SER A 143 -0.54 30.71 -31.50
C SER A 143 -1.10 30.37 -30.11
N ALA A 144 -2.25 29.66 -30.06
CA ALA A 144 -2.86 29.24 -28.81
C ALA A 144 -1.98 28.26 -28.04
N LEU A 145 -1.92 28.41 -26.71
CA LEU A 145 -1.21 27.50 -25.82
C LEU A 145 -2.19 26.47 -25.25
N TYR A 146 -1.74 25.23 -25.06
CA TYR A 146 -2.42 24.20 -24.31
C TYR A 146 -1.55 23.70 -23.16
N GLN A 147 -2.19 23.33 -22.05
CA GLN A 147 -1.55 22.77 -20.88
C GLN A 147 -2.26 21.48 -20.47
N ILE A 148 -1.48 20.47 -20.06
CA ILE A 148 -2.02 19.19 -19.62
C ILE A 148 -1.75 19.00 -18.13
N ASP A 149 -2.82 18.81 -17.35
CA ASP A 149 -2.77 18.39 -15.95
C ASP A 149 -3.09 16.89 -15.88
N TYR A 150 -2.10 16.10 -15.48
CA TYR A 150 -2.23 14.68 -15.21
C TYR A 150 -2.43 14.46 -13.72
N ARG A 151 -3.56 13.86 -13.34
CA ARG A 151 -3.86 13.48 -11.97
C ARG A 151 -4.15 11.99 -11.90
N GLY A 152 -3.74 11.34 -10.84
CA GLY A 152 -4.18 9.99 -10.54
C GLY A 152 -4.30 9.78 -9.05
N GLU A 153 -5.33 9.06 -8.66
CA GLU A 153 -5.65 8.76 -7.27
C GLU A 153 -6.22 7.35 -7.13
N GLY A 154 -6.14 6.82 -5.91
CA GLY A 154 -6.63 5.49 -5.56
C GLY A 154 -5.49 4.51 -5.26
N GLY A 155 -5.73 3.24 -5.57
CA GLY A 155 -4.81 2.16 -5.25
C GLY A 155 -5.53 0.85 -4.92
N LEU A 156 -4.73 -0.17 -4.68
CA LEU A 156 -5.19 -1.50 -4.32
C LEU A 156 -5.02 -1.74 -2.83
N ARG A 157 -6.01 -2.40 -2.23
CA ARG A 157 -6.02 -2.86 -0.85
C ARG A 157 -5.96 -4.38 -0.86
N GLN A 158 -5.45 -4.93 0.21
CA GLN A 158 -5.29 -6.36 0.40
C GLN A 158 -5.84 -6.76 1.76
N ILE A 159 -6.70 -7.76 1.74
CA ILE A 159 -7.10 -8.52 2.92
C ILE A 159 -6.34 -9.83 2.89
N SER A 160 -5.71 -10.15 4.02
CA SER A 160 -4.83 -11.28 4.21
C SER A 160 -5.40 -12.18 5.30
N GLY A 161 -5.41 -13.48 5.10
CA GLY A 161 -5.82 -14.46 6.10
C GLY A 161 -5.00 -15.74 5.99
N GLY A 162 -4.66 -16.36 7.10
CA GLY A 162 -3.85 -17.58 7.06
C GLY A 162 -3.55 -18.14 8.44
N LEU A 163 -2.69 -19.14 8.45
CA LEU A 163 -2.31 -19.90 9.63
C LEU A 163 -0.84 -20.29 9.59
N GLY A 164 -0.24 -20.40 10.77
CA GLY A 164 1.11 -20.90 11.00
C GLY A 164 1.07 -22.04 12.00
N TYR A 165 1.82 -23.10 11.73
CA TYR A 165 1.97 -24.26 12.59
C TYR A 165 3.44 -24.56 12.92
N ARG A 166 3.70 -24.90 14.19
CA ARG A 166 5.03 -25.24 14.71
C ARG A 166 5.18 -26.75 14.83
N PHE A 167 6.18 -27.28 14.12
CA PHE A 167 6.60 -28.69 14.17
C PHE A 167 7.81 -28.83 15.10
N GLY A 168 7.57 -29.34 16.31
CA GLY A 168 8.60 -29.44 17.36
C GLY A 168 9.04 -28.06 17.84
N ASP A 169 10.32 -27.88 18.12
CA ASP A 169 10.88 -26.59 18.56
C ASP A 169 11.67 -25.87 17.45
N VAL A 170 12.04 -26.61 16.39
CA VAL A 170 12.97 -26.17 15.36
C VAL A 170 12.28 -25.62 14.11
N LEU A 171 11.18 -26.23 13.67
CA LEU A 171 10.55 -25.90 12.38
C LEU A 171 9.17 -25.27 12.57
N SER A 172 8.89 -24.19 11.86
CA SER A 172 7.54 -23.65 11.70
C SER A 172 7.22 -23.45 10.23
N LEU A 173 6.00 -23.79 9.83
CA LEU A 173 5.49 -23.58 8.48
C LEU A 173 4.22 -22.74 8.55
N GLY A 174 3.96 -21.97 7.51
CA GLY A 174 2.73 -21.19 7.43
C GLY A 174 2.27 -20.96 6.01
N VAL A 175 0.97 -20.74 5.88
CA VAL A 175 0.32 -20.43 4.62
C VAL A 175 -0.64 -19.26 4.81
N ARG A 176 -0.73 -18.42 3.78
CA ARG A 176 -1.59 -17.25 3.76
C ARG A 176 -2.23 -17.08 2.40
N GLY A 177 -3.53 -16.83 2.39
CA GLY A 177 -4.29 -16.37 1.25
C GLY A 177 -4.51 -14.85 1.31
N ASP A 178 -4.47 -14.22 0.14
CA ASP A 178 -4.47 -12.78 0.00
C ASP A 178 -5.44 -12.36 -1.11
N VAL A 179 -6.46 -11.57 -0.74
CA VAL A 179 -7.43 -11.00 -1.69
C VAL A 179 -7.07 -9.54 -1.93
N ILE A 180 -6.78 -9.20 -3.17
CA ILE A 180 -6.39 -7.85 -3.60
C ILE A 180 -7.56 -7.22 -4.36
N PHE A 181 -7.96 -6.01 -3.98
CA PHE A 181 -9.05 -5.30 -4.62
C PHE A 181 -8.87 -3.79 -4.54
N GLY A 182 -9.38 -3.06 -5.52
CA GLY A 182 -9.38 -1.61 -5.47
C GLY A 182 -9.70 -0.95 -6.79
N ILE A 183 -9.56 0.38 -6.79
CA ILE A 183 -9.90 1.23 -7.92
C ILE A 183 -8.72 2.17 -8.15
N LEU A 184 -8.29 2.27 -9.40
CA LEU A 184 -7.31 3.24 -9.86
C LEU A 184 -8.03 4.24 -10.76
N GLU A 185 -7.91 5.51 -10.43
CA GLU A 185 -8.46 6.61 -11.20
C GLU A 185 -7.33 7.44 -11.78
N SER A 186 -7.45 7.75 -13.07
CA SER A 186 -6.49 8.58 -13.80
C SER A 186 -7.27 9.60 -14.61
N GLN A 187 -6.98 10.87 -14.37
CA GLN A 187 -7.57 12.00 -15.07
C GLN A 187 -6.50 12.76 -15.83
N ARG A 188 -6.78 13.02 -17.10
CA ARG A 188 -6.02 13.93 -17.95
C ARG A 188 -6.91 15.09 -18.32
N ARG A 189 -6.52 16.30 -17.93
CA ARG A 189 -7.23 17.53 -18.29
C ARG A 189 -6.35 18.35 -19.22
N THR A 190 -6.85 18.65 -20.41
CA THR A 190 -6.23 19.56 -21.36
C THR A 190 -6.98 20.89 -21.31
N THR A 191 -6.28 21.97 -21.00
CA THR A 191 -6.82 23.34 -20.99
C THR A 191 -6.11 24.17 -22.04
N PHE A 192 -6.86 25.01 -22.75
CA PHE A 192 -6.35 25.92 -23.77
C PHE A 192 -6.38 27.36 -23.25
N SER A 193 -5.41 28.19 -23.66
CA SER A 193 -5.37 29.63 -23.35
C SER A 193 -6.46 30.38 -24.11
N ASN A 194 -6.72 30.01 -25.37
CA ASN A 194 -7.81 30.55 -26.18
C ASN A 194 -9.05 29.64 -26.12
N ARG A 195 -9.94 29.92 -25.15
CA ARG A 195 -11.20 29.17 -24.94
C ARG A 195 -12.29 29.49 -25.95
N ALA A 196 -12.13 30.52 -26.79
CA ALA A 196 -13.10 30.89 -27.81
C ALA A 196 -13.00 30.00 -29.07
N ARG A 197 -11.81 29.40 -29.31
CA ARG A 197 -11.56 28.51 -30.46
C ARG A 197 -11.42 27.04 -30.07
N PHE A 198 -11.05 26.74 -28.82
CA PHE A 198 -10.77 25.38 -28.36
C PHE A 198 -11.52 25.03 -27.08
N ALA A 199 -12.21 23.89 -27.09
CA ALA A 199 -12.90 23.37 -25.92
C ALA A 199 -11.93 22.59 -25.01
N PRO A 200 -11.96 22.81 -23.68
CA PRO A 200 -11.20 21.98 -22.75
C PRO A 200 -11.65 20.52 -22.85
N THR A 201 -10.73 19.59 -22.69
CA THR A 201 -11.03 18.16 -22.73
C THR A 201 -10.60 17.50 -21.43
N VAL A 202 -11.51 16.74 -20.83
CA VAL A 202 -11.24 15.91 -19.66
C VAL A 202 -11.41 14.44 -20.06
N LEU A 203 -10.33 13.67 -19.95
CA LEU A 203 -10.35 12.23 -20.06
C LEU A 203 -10.21 11.63 -18.66
N SER A 204 -11.22 10.90 -18.21
CA SER A 204 -11.20 10.15 -16.95
C SER A 204 -11.20 8.65 -17.25
N THR A 205 -10.21 7.94 -16.70
CA THR A 205 -10.10 6.49 -16.77
C THR A 205 -10.23 5.91 -15.37
N ARG A 206 -11.22 5.05 -15.18
CA ARG A 206 -11.42 4.30 -13.94
C ARG A 206 -11.16 2.82 -14.21
N THR A 207 -10.20 2.23 -13.50
CA THR A 207 -9.88 0.80 -13.59
C THR A 207 -10.19 0.15 -12.25
N ARG A 208 -11.10 -0.82 -12.24
CA ARG A 208 -11.39 -1.65 -11.06
C ARG A 208 -10.64 -2.96 -11.22
N LEU A 209 -9.91 -3.35 -10.19
CA LEU A 209 -9.14 -4.60 -10.19
C LEU A 209 -9.52 -5.43 -8.97
N ALA A 210 -9.54 -6.75 -9.17
CA ALA A 210 -9.70 -7.75 -8.13
C ALA A 210 -8.85 -8.98 -8.47
N GLY A 211 -8.25 -9.61 -7.47
CA GLY A 211 -7.42 -10.78 -7.67
C GLY A 211 -7.07 -11.48 -6.38
N PHE A 212 -6.38 -12.60 -6.54
CA PHE A 212 -5.96 -13.45 -5.44
C PHE A 212 -4.47 -13.82 -5.58
N THR A 213 -3.80 -13.95 -4.45
CA THR A 213 -2.45 -14.50 -4.33
C THR A 213 -2.34 -15.34 -3.06
N GLY A 214 -1.30 -16.16 -3.00
CA GLY A 214 -0.99 -16.99 -1.84
C GLY A 214 0.50 -16.88 -1.50
N THR A 215 0.80 -16.91 -0.21
CA THR A 215 2.16 -16.94 0.32
C THR A 215 2.33 -18.17 1.20
N ALA A 216 3.37 -18.95 0.95
CA ALA A 216 3.87 -19.97 1.85
C ALA A 216 5.12 -19.45 2.57
N GLY A 217 5.33 -19.84 3.81
CA GLY A 217 6.48 -19.42 4.60
C GLY A 217 7.01 -20.55 5.47
N GLY A 218 8.31 -20.56 5.68
CA GLY A 218 9.01 -21.46 6.59
C GLY A 218 9.93 -20.68 7.50
N LEU A 219 10.13 -21.19 8.71
CA LEU A 219 11.05 -20.66 9.70
C LEU A 219 11.77 -21.83 10.38
N LEU A 220 13.09 -21.75 10.40
CA LEU A 220 13.96 -22.62 11.17
C LEU A 220 14.51 -21.81 12.34
N SER A 221 14.34 -22.30 13.55
CA SER A 221 14.90 -21.73 14.77
C SER A 221 15.86 -22.73 15.38
N LEU A 222 17.13 -22.35 15.41
CA LEU A 222 18.22 -23.13 15.94
C LEU A 222 18.70 -22.45 17.23
N SER A 223 18.58 -23.16 18.34
CA SER A 223 19.19 -22.74 19.61
C SER A 223 20.54 -23.44 19.78
N ASP A 224 21.41 -22.85 20.59
CA ASP A 224 22.70 -23.43 21.00
C ASP A 224 23.71 -23.64 19.86
N VAL A 225 23.70 -22.75 18.86
CA VAL A 225 24.52 -22.95 17.63
C VAL A 225 26.02 -22.82 17.89
N PHE A 226 26.47 -21.86 18.72
CA PHE A 226 27.88 -21.70 19.06
C PHE A 226 28.12 -21.68 20.58
N ARG A 227 27.23 -21.05 21.35
CA ARG A 227 27.18 -21.09 22.82
C ARG A 227 25.77 -21.45 23.29
N SER A 228 25.65 -21.91 24.54
CA SER A 228 24.37 -22.31 25.17
C SER A 228 23.33 -21.18 25.35
N GLU A 229 23.59 -20.00 24.81
CA GLU A 229 22.69 -18.84 24.81
C GLU A 229 22.43 -18.29 23.39
N ASP A 230 23.05 -18.88 22.36
CA ASP A 230 22.92 -18.38 20.99
C ASP A 230 21.63 -18.87 20.36
N ALA A 231 20.86 -17.94 19.79
CA ALA A 231 19.67 -18.25 19.01
C ALA A 231 19.83 -17.73 17.58
N LEU A 232 19.77 -18.64 16.62
CA LEU A 232 19.79 -18.34 15.19
C LEU A 232 18.43 -18.67 14.58
N SER A 233 17.86 -17.76 13.79
CA SER A 233 16.63 -18.02 13.06
C SER A 233 16.79 -17.71 11.59
N ILE A 234 16.29 -18.60 10.74
CA ILE A 234 16.34 -18.50 9.28
C ILE A 234 14.93 -18.62 8.76
N GLY A 235 14.46 -17.59 8.06
CA GLY A 235 13.10 -17.54 7.53
C GLY A 235 13.09 -17.37 6.02
N ALA A 236 12.24 -18.15 5.35
CA ALA A 236 12.03 -18.08 3.91
C ALA A 236 10.54 -17.98 3.59
N THR A 237 10.20 -17.21 2.55
CA THR A 237 8.81 -16.97 2.16
C THR A 237 8.70 -17.00 0.65
N PHE A 238 7.75 -17.78 0.15
CA PHE A 238 7.46 -17.91 -1.27
C PHE A 238 6.07 -17.36 -1.55
N THR A 239 5.98 -16.32 -2.38
CA THR A 239 4.70 -15.70 -2.78
C THR A 239 4.41 -16.02 -4.23
N LEU A 240 3.21 -16.57 -4.48
CA LEU A 240 2.74 -16.88 -5.81
C LEU A 240 2.44 -15.60 -6.59
N PRO A 241 2.64 -15.58 -7.93
CA PRO A 241 2.25 -14.45 -8.76
C PRO A 241 0.75 -14.13 -8.57
N ALA A 242 0.44 -12.88 -8.27
CA ALA A 242 -0.95 -12.44 -8.14
C ALA A 242 -1.62 -12.40 -9.51
N ARG A 243 -2.76 -13.08 -9.66
CA ARG A 243 -3.59 -12.98 -10.86
C ARG A 243 -4.67 -11.94 -10.62
N LEU A 244 -4.55 -10.79 -11.29
CA LEU A 244 -5.50 -9.69 -11.20
C LEU A 244 -6.39 -9.66 -12.45
N SER A 245 -7.68 -9.58 -12.24
CA SER A 245 -8.69 -9.36 -13.26
C SER A 245 -9.37 -8.02 -13.02
N GLY A 246 -9.91 -7.40 -14.06
CA GLY A 246 -10.58 -6.13 -13.85
C GLY A 246 -11.23 -5.54 -15.07
N GLU A 247 -11.98 -4.47 -14.81
CA GLU A 247 -12.73 -3.73 -15.82
C GLU A 247 -12.21 -2.29 -15.87
N ARG A 248 -12.08 -1.76 -17.09
CA ARG A 248 -11.65 -0.39 -17.33
C ARG A 248 -12.75 0.38 -18.05
N ALA A 249 -13.24 1.43 -17.40
CA ALA A 249 -14.14 2.41 -17.97
C ALA A 249 -13.38 3.69 -18.33
N ARG A 250 -13.68 4.26 -19.51
CA ARG A 250 -13.12 5.52 -19.97
C ARG A 250 -14.25 6.48 -20.29
N THR A 251 -14.13 7.70 -19.80
CA THR A 251 -15.11 8.77 -19.98
C THR A 251 -14.38 9.99 -20.54
N ILE A 252 -14.94 10.59 -21.58
CA ILE A 252 -14.44 11.83 -22.19
C ILE A 252 -15.55 12.87 -22.07
N GLY A 253 -15.20 14.09 -21.65
CA GLY A 253 -16.15 15.20 -21.55
C GLY A 253 -15.46 16.56 -21.64
N ALA A 254 -16.25 17.61 -21.91
CA ALA A 254 -15.77 18.99 -21.99
C ALA A 254 -15.84 19.71 -20.62
N THR A 255 -16.75 19.28 -19.74
CA THR A 255 -16.96 19.76 -18.37
C THR A 255 -17.26 18.58 -17.44
N LEU A 256 -17.03 18.74 -16.13
CA LEU A 256 -17.38 17.76 -15.08
C LEU A 256 -18.91 17.76 -14.82
N ASP A 257 -19.72 17.74 -15.88
CA ASP A 257 -21.14 17.45 -15.75
C ASP A 257 -21.38 15.94 -15.92
N ARG A 258 -22.31 15.42 -15.12
CA ARG A 258 -22.65 14.00 -15.00
C ARG A 258 -23.24 13.37 -16.27
N ASP A 259 -23.32 14.11 -17.38
CA ASP A 259 -23.79 13.60 -18.66
C ASP A 259 -22.61 13.35 -19.60
N ALA A 260 -21.95 12.22 -19.37
CA ALA A 260 -21.01 11.68 -20.35
C ALA A 260 -21.59 10.37 -20.89
N SER A 261 -21.90 10.37 -22.18
CA SER A 261 -22.32 9.23 -22.98
C SER A 261 -21.41 8.02 -22.71
N ARG A 262 -22.00 6.96 -22.13
CA ARG A 262 -21.30 5.72 -21.79
C ARG A 262 -20.98 4.95 -23.06
N PHE A 263 -19.72 4.96 -23.50
CA PHE A 263 -19.26 3.97 -24.48
C PHE A 263 -18.97 2.65 -23.76
N ARG A 264 -19.68 1.59 -24.14
CA ARG A 264 -19.66 0.29 -23.47
C ARG A 264 -18.43 -0.53 -23.90
N SER A 265 -17.59 -0.82 -22.90
CA SER A 265 -16.45 -1.75 -22.77
C SER A 265 -15.92 -2.55 -23.97
N ALA A 266 -14.60 -2.47 -24.17
CA ALA A 266 -13.80 -3.59 -24.66
C ALA A 266 -13.32 -4.42 -23.45
N ARG A 267 -13.74 -5.69 -23.38
CA ARG A 267 -13.27 -6.67 -22.38
C ARG A 267 -11.83 -7.06 -22.75
N ARG A 268 -10.84 -6.53 -22.05
CA ARG A 268 -9.45 -7.01 -22.16
C ARG A 268 -9.06 -7.66 -20.83
N SER A 269 -8.89 -8.99 -20.84
CA SER A 269 -8.16 -9.66 -19.77
C SER A 269 -6.70 -9.22 -19.87
N ALA A 270 -6.18 -8.65 -18.79
CA ALA A 270 -4.77 -8.33 -18.68
C ALA A 270 -4.19 -9.22 -17.59
N SER A 271 -3.49 -10.28 -17.98
CA SER A 271 -2.66 -11.07 -17.07
C SER A 271 -1.37 -10.30 -16.84
N ALA A 272 -1.25 -9.61 -15.71
CA ALA A 272 0.01 -9.03 -15.28
C ALA A 272 0.75 -10.07 -14.41
N THR A 273 1.70 -10.79 -15.00
CA THR A 273 2.65 -11.63 -14.26
C THR A 273 3.76 -10.71 -13.73
N ASN A 274 3.90 -10.62 -12.41
CA ASN A 274 5.03 -9.92 -11.81
C ASN A 274 6.30 -10.76 -12.01
N PRO A 275 7.37 -10.26 -12.65
CA PRO A 275 8.64 -10.96 -12.62
C PRO A 275 9.14 -11.01 -11.18
N ALA A 276 9.63 -12.18 -10.77
CA ALA A 276 10.21 -12.40 -9.47
C ALA A 276 11.28 -11.33 -9.19
N ILE A 277 11.19 -10.69 -8.02
CA ILE A 277 12.26 -9.87 -7.48
C ILE A 277 13.40 -10.85 -7.13
N ALA A 278 14.34 -11.00 -8.05
CA ALA A 278 15.69 -11.42 -7.71
C ALA A 278 16.30 -10.27 -6.89
N GLY A 279 16.53 -10.52 -5.60
CA GLY A 279 17.27 -9.59 -4.75
C GLY A 279 18.77 -9.63 -5.07
N PRO A 280 19.53 -8.62 -4.66
CA PRO A 280 20.85 -8.90 -4.09
C PRO A 280 20.71 -9.62 -2.73
#